data_AF-A0A4U0FGY9-F1
#
_entry.id   AF-A0A4U0FGY9-F1
#
_cell.length_a   1.000
_cell.length_b   1.000
_cell.length_c   1.000
_cell.angle_alpha   90.00
_cell.angle_beta   90.00
_cell.angle_gamma   90.00
#
_symmetry.space_group_name_H-M   'P 1'
#
loop_
_entity.id
_entity.type
_entity.pdbx_description
1 polymer ?
#
loop_
_entity_poly.entity_id
_entity_poly.type
_entity_poly.pdbx_seq_one_letter_code
_entity_poly.pdbx_strand_id
1 'polypeptide(L)'
;MRMKNRKRNRALFAWLLIVVMMLTPLGAWAADEPAGTSVQPAASTKFQASHASEMAAQIGVLVGDGQGVNDAYLAKTTTRLQAAIVLLKLLGKHEEAVAYKGAGIFSDASSVAASMRPVLAYLKNHPELGWKGTGGGKFSPNAPVTAQQLYKVMLESLSYVAGTDFDYADTLRFAASKGLSRAAEAAPFTNRSLALALLETLQAAPKNGTKPLGDVLADKRLLSAEHAALLKGLRIDLRKAADGSTYFTDGKGMALYLFTKDMLELDSCVGGCLQAWPVFGADQLLLADELDSKDFGAFVRKDGLKQITYKGWPLYYYQKDQKPGDVTGEGVGKVWYLIKQPFYTVTLGTHAELGNYLVDSKGLALYYFDKDPKGATVCFGDCLKNWPVFYTEKPVVPSGLKAEDFGEIVRPDGGKQTTYKGYPLYYWIKDTKRGDTTGQNVGKVWFVVNPEKFDGNAAEKAGVTRETVEMKNYAFSKTDITVKAGTVITFVNRDKDRHNVHFADESVRTPLLGEGESVTLKLDKPGVYEFYCDPHKDHMKGKITVQ
;
A
#
# COMPACT_ATOMS: atom_id res chain seq x y z
N MET A 1 -41.04 24.55 -60.69
CA MET A 1 -39.99 23.50 -60.79
C MET A 1 -39.99 22.70 -59.47
N ARG A 2 -39.92 21.37 -59.54
CA ARG A 2 -40.39 20.37 -58.55
C ARG A 2 -39.76 20.38 -57.14
N MET A 3 -40.66 20.31 -56.14
CA MET A 3 -40.73 19.47 -54.90
C MET A 3 -39.49 19.21 -54.00
N LYS A 4 -39.67 19.48 -52.68
CA LYS A 4 -39.94 18.50 -51.59
C LYS A 4 -40.11 19.25 -50.24
N ASN A 5 -41.31 19.31 -49.65
CA ASN A 5 -41.90 18.42 -48.60
C ASN A 5 -41.08 18.32 -47.30
N ARG A 6 -41.62 18.40 -46.08
CA ARG A 6 -42.84 18.96 -45.45
C ARG A 6 -42.58 18.75 -43.93
N LYS A 7 -42.70 19.78 -43.09
CA LYS A 7 -42.71 19.68 -41.62
C LYS A 7 -44.10 20.04 -41.10
N ARG A 8 -44.47 19.45 -39.96
CA ARG A 8 -45.43 19.86 -38.90
C ARG A 8 -46.70 19.02 -38.74
N ASN A 9 -46.97 18.64 -37.48
CA ASN A 9 -48.04 19.15 -36.58
C ASN A 9 -47.85 18.45 -35.21
N ARG A 10 -47.79 19.04 -34.01
CA ARG A 10 -48.49 20.10 -33.22
C ARG A 10 -49.87 19.73 -32.64
N ALA A 11 -49.93 19.98 -31.31
CA ALA A 11 -51.05 20.30 -30.39
C ALA A 11 -51.81 19.12 -29.75
N LEU A 12 -51.81 18.91 -28.41
CA LEU A 12 -52.33 19.68 -27.25
C LEU A 12 -53.86 19.64 -27.13
N PHE A 13 -54.39 19.06 -26.04
CA PHE A 13 -55.60 19.50 -25.34
C PHE A 13 -55.59 19.01 -23.88
N ALA A 14 -55.93 19.92 -22.96
CA ALA A 14 -56.12 19.69 -21.51
C ALA A 14 -57.58 19.29 -21.20
N TRP A 15 -57.90 18.93 -19.95
CA TRP A 15 -59.07 19.37 -19.15
C TRP A 15 -59.02 18.78 -17.71
N LEU A 16 -59.74 19.44 -16.80
CA LEU A 16 -59.63 19.46 -15.32
C LEU A 16 -60.67 18.57 -14.57
N LEU A 17 -60.48 18.42 -13.24
CA LEU A 17 -61.45 18.35 -12.10
C LEU A 17 -61.78 17.04 -11.29
N ILE A 18 -61.15 16.94 -10.09
CA ILE A 18 -61.55 16.62 -8.68
C ILE A 18 -62.73 15.66 -8.28
N VAL A 19 -62.48 14.73 -7.31
CA VAL A 19 -63.16 14.46 -5.98
C VAL A 19 -63.36 12.96 -5.59
N VAL A 20 -62.65 12.54 -4.51
CA VAL A 20 -62.94 11.67 -3.32
C VAL A 20 -63.95 10.48 -3.35
N MET A 21 -63.52 9.29 -2.90
CA MET A 21 -64.21 8.46 -1.87
C MET A 21 -63.33 7.28 -1.36
N MET A 22 -63.25 7.11 -0.03
CA MET A 22 -62.67 5.95 0.68
C MET A 22 -63.72 4.83 0.83
N LEU A 23 -63.30 3.55 0.80
CA LEU A 23 -63.90 2.45 1.58
C LEU A 23 -63.01 1.18 1.55
N THR A 24 -63.01 0.47 2.67
CA THR A 24 -62.11 -0.57 3.22
C THR A 24 -62.09 -1.94 2.51
N PRO A 25 -61.02 -2.76 2.67
CA PRO A 25 -61.06 -4.18 2.30
C PRO A 25 -61.37 -5.10 3.50
N LEU A 26 -62.23 -6.09 3.25
CA LEU A 26 -62.45 -7.30 4.05
C LEU A 26 -61.96 -8.51 3.23
N GLY A 27 -61.32 -9.47 3.90
CA GLY A 27 -60.92 -10.78 3.34
C GLY A 27 -59.59 -11.23 3.96
N ALA A 28 -59.57 -11.83 5.14
CA ALA A 28 -59.87 -13.24 5.45
C ALA A 28 -58.74 -14.21 5.03
N TRP A 29 -58.33 -15.00 6.03
CA TRP A 29 -57.14 -15.83 6.14
C TRP A 29 -57.14 -17.14 5.32
N ALA A 30 -55.90 -17.54 4.97
CA ALA A 30 -55.24 -18.87 5.00
C ALA A 30 -56.04 -20.11 4.49
N ALA A 31 -55.48 -21.04 3.70
CA ALA A 31 -54.26 -21.80 3.94
C ALA A 31 -53.92 -22.73 2.75
N ASP A 32 -52.62 -22.99 2.62
CA ASP A 32 -51.91 -24.22 2.21
C ASP A 32 -51.50 -24.59 0.75
N GLU A 33 -50.16 -24.52 0.60
CA GLU A 33 -49.16 -25.33 -0.16
C GLU A 33 -48.96 -25.22 -1.70
N PRO A 34 -47.73 -25.48 -2.23
CA PRO A 34 -46.38 -25.39 -1.65
C PRO A 34 -45.44 -24.46 -2.44
N ALA A 35 -44.36 -24.03 -1.80
CA ALA A 35 -43.33 -23.17 -2.36
C ALA A 35 -42.57 -23.86 -3.51
N GLY A 36 -42.71 -23.31 -4.71
CA GLY A 36 -41.83 -23.59 -5.83
C GLY A 36 -40.38 -23.22 -5.48
N THR A 37 -39.49 -24.14 -5.81
CA THR A 37 -38.03 -24.02 -5.79
C THR A 37 -37.57 -22.71 -6.41
N SER A 38 -37.14 -21.76 -5.57
CA SER A 38 -36.33 -20.63 -6.03
C SER A 38 -34.91 -21.14 -6.26
N VAL A 39 -34.56 -21.32 -7.53
CA VAL A 39 -33.16 -21.42 -7.95
C VAL A 39 -32.48 -20.12 -7.51
N GLN A 40 -31.60 -20.21 -6.51
CA GLN A 40 -30.75 -19.11 -6.10
C GLN A 40 -29.92 -18.65 -7.32
N PRO A 41 -29.83 -17.34 -7.60
CA PRO A 41 -28.91 -16.85 -8.61
C PRO A 41 -27.48 -17.15 -8.16
N ALA A 42 -26.67 -17.72 -9.06
CA ALA A 42 -25.26 -17.99 -8.83
C ALA A 42 -24.56 -16.75 -8.26
N ALA A 43 -23.86 -16.92 -7.15
CA ALA A 43 -23.13 -15.85 -6.47
C ALA A 43 -22.22 -15.13 -7.46
N SER A 44 -22.40 -13.81 -7.62
CA SER A 44 -21.41 -12.97 -8.29
C SER A 44 -20.09 -13.14 -7.55
N THR A 45 -19.04 -13.66 -8.20
CA THR A 45 -17.72 -13.84 -7.60
C THR A 45 -17.05 -12.47 -7.42
N LYS A 46 -17.44 -11.76 -6.35
CA LYS A 46 -16.73 -10.59 -5.86
C LYS A 46 -15.31 -11.03 -5.47
N PHE A 47 -14.33 -10.20 -5.80
CA PHE A 47 -12.96 -10.37 -5.34
C PHE A 47 -12.92 -10.44 -3.80
N GLN A 48 -12.22 -11.43 -3.27
CA GLN A 48 -12.05 -11.62 -1.83
C GLN A 48 -10.57 -11.66 -1.47
N ALA A 49 -10.20 -10.95 -0.41
CA ALA A 49 -8.89 -11.02 0.20
C ALA A 49 -9.07 -11.39 1.66
N SER A 50 -8.44 -12.48 2.09
CA SER A 50 -8.52 -12.99 3.46
C SER A 50 -7.13 -13.21 4.02
N HIS A 51 -6.98 -13.00 5.32
CA HIS A 51 -5.69 -13.20 5.98
C HIS A 51 -5.48 -14.66 6.41
N ALA A 52 -4.23 -15.05 6.61
CA ALA A 52 -3.88 -16.41 7.02
C ALA A 52 -4.51 -16.78 8.39
N SER A 53 -4.57 -15.84 9.32
CA SER A 53 -5.20 -16.04 10.64
C SER A 53 -6.71 -16.22 10.56
N GLU A 54 -7.39 -15.42 9.73
CA GLU A 54 -8.83 -15.56 9.45
C GLU A 54 -9.12 -16.94 8.87
N MET A 55 -8.29 -17.37 7.91
CA MET A 55 -8.38 -18.71 7.33
C MET A 55 -8.23 -19.80 8.39
N ALA A 56 -7.17 -19.71 9.18
CA ALA A 56 -6.87 -20.68 10.23
C ALA A 56 -7.97 -20.72 11.32
N ALA A 57 -8.65 -19.59 11.57
CA ALA A 57 -9.80 -19.52 12.45
C ALA A 57 -11.04 -20.19 11.83
N GLN A 58 -11.36 -19.89 10.57
CA GLN A 58 -12.50 -20.46 9.85
C GLN A 58 -12.41 -21.99 9.76
N ILE A 59 -11.22 -22.53 9.47
CA ILE A 59 -11.03 -23.99 9.43
C ILE A 59 -10.96 -24.65 10.81
N GLY A 60 -11.03 -23.87 11.90
CA GLY A 60 -11.10 -24.36 13.28
C GLY A 60 -9.77 -24.79 13.90
N VAL A 61 -8.64 -24.56 13.23
CA VAL A 61 -7.32 -24.95 13.75
C VAL A 61 -6.77 -23.93 14.74
N LEU A 62 -7.09 -22.63 14.58
CA LEU A 62 -6.84 -21.58 15.57
C LEU A 62 -8.15 -21.14 16.21
N VAL A 63 -8.29 -21.29 17.53
CA VAL A 63 -9.55 -21.03 18.24
C VAL A 63 -9.49 -19.78 19.13
N GLY A 64 -8.31 -19.21 19.35
CA GLY A 64 -8.11 -18.09 20.26
C GLY A 64 -7.99 -18.52 21.72
N ASP A 65 -8.10 -17.55 22.63
CA ASP A 65 -7.93 -17.70 24.08
C ASP A 65 -9.22 -17.41 24.88
N GLY A 66 -10.37 -17.55 24.22
CA GLY A 66 -11.69 -17.20 24.77
C GLY A 66 -12.24 -15.86 24.27
N GLN A 67 -11.41 -15.01 23.66
CA GLN A 67 -11.82 -13.76 22.99
C GLN A 67 -11.76 -13.85 21.45
N GLY A 68 -11.69 -15.07 20.91
CA GLY A 68 -11.50 -15.33 19.50
C GLY A 68 -10.05 -15.11 19.02
N VAL A 69 -9.86 -15.14 17.70
CA VAL A 69 -8.57 -14.87 17.05
C VAL A 69 -8.48 -13.38 16.76
N ASN A 70 -7.87 -12.63 17.68
CA ASN A 70 -7.65 -11.19 17.58
C ASN A 70 -6.15 -10.84 17.59
N ASP A 71 -5.79 -9.57 17.38
CA ASP A 71 -4.38 -9.15 17.31
C ASP A 71 -3.58 -9.47 18.59
N ALA A 72 -4.20 -9.34 19.77
CA ALA A 72 -3.55 -9.66 21.03
C ALA A 72 -3.23 -11.16 21.13
N TYR A 73 -4.15 -12.04 20.69
CA TYR A 73 -3.91 -13.47 20.57
C TYR A 73 -2.82 -13.77 19.52
N LEU A 74 -2.88 -13.14 18.35
CA LEU A 74 -1.92 -13.36 17.26
C LEU A 74 -0.49 -12.92 17.63
N ALA A 75 -0.34 -11.92 18.49
CA ALA A 75 0.96 -11.46 18.99
C ALA A 75 1.60 -12.38 20.03
N LYS A 76 0.85 -13.31 20.63
CA LYS A 76 1.40 -14.24 21.64
C LYS A 76 2.38 -15.22 21.02
N THR A 77 3.46 -15.51 21.74
CA THR A 77 4.42 -16.57 21.40
C THR A 77 3.73 -17.93 21.45
N THR A 78 3.87 -18.70 20.37
CA THR A 78 3.32 -20.06 20.31
C THR A 78 4.18 -21.01 21.13
N THR A 79 3.55 -21.79 22.01
CA THR A 79 4.25 -22.84 22.77
C THR A 79 4.36 -24.14 21.96
N ARG A 80 5.31 -25.01 22.31
CA ARG A 80 5.45 -26.34 21.68
C ARG A 80 4.18 -27.17 21.80
N LEU A 81 3.50 -27.15 22.95
CA LEU A 81 2.24 -27.88 23.13
C LEU A 81 1.13 -27.30 22.26
N GLN A 82 1.01 -25.97 22.18
CA GLN A 82 0.00 -25.33 21.35
C GLN A 82 0.19 -25.69 19.88
N ALA A 83 1.42 -25.61 19.36
CA ALA A 83 1.74 -26.02 18.00
C ALA A 83 1.37 -27.49 17.74
N ALA A 84 1.64 -28.38 18.70
CA ALA A 84 1.28 -29.80 18.57
C ALA A 84 -0.24 -30.02 18.55
N ILE A 85 -0.99 -29.35 19.42
CA ILE A 85 -2.45 -29.42 19.44
C ILE A 85 -3.05 -28.94 18.11
N VAL A 86 -2.52 -27.85 17.56
CA VAL A 86 -2.99 -27.30 16.28
C VAL A 86 -2.80 -28.30 15.14
N LEU A 87 -1.65 -28.97 15.07
CA LEU A 87 -1.42 -30.03 14.07
C LEU A 87 -2.26 -31.28 14.34
N LEU A 88 -2.47 -31.68 15.58
CA LEU A 88 -3.39 -32.78 15.92
C LEU A 88 -4.82 -32.48 15.47
N LYS A 89 -5.30 -31.24 15.63
CA LYS A 89 -6.61 -30.81 15.12
C LYS A 89 -6.67 -30.91 13.60
N LEU A 90 -5.65 -30.42 12.91
CA LEU A 90 -5.56 -30.48 11.46
C LEU A 90 -5.61 -31.93 10.94
N LEU A 91 -4.99 -32.86 11.66
CA LEU A 91 -4.93 -34.28 11.30
C LEU A 91 -6.12 -35.11 11.83
N GLY A 92 -7.11 -34.49 12.49
CA GLY A 92 -8.23 -35.20 13.09
C GLY A 92 -7.87 -36.11 14.27
N LYS A 93 -6.72 -35.87 14.91
CA LYS A 93 -6.16 -36.69 16.00
C LYS A 93 -6.33 -36.06 17.39
N HIS A 94 -6.89 -34.85 17.46
CA HIS A 94 -6.99 -34.13 18.73
C HIS A 94 -7.87 -34.85 19.77
N GLU A 95 -9.06 -35.32 19.37
CA GLU A 95 -9.98 -36.02 20.28
C GLU A 95 -9.38 -37.34 20.79
N GLU A 96 -8.75 -38.10 19.88
CA GLU A 96 -8.01 -39.33 20.21
C GLU A 96 -6.88 -39.04 21.23
N ALA A 97 -6.13 -37.96 21.02
CA ALA A 97 -5.04 -37.57 21.91
C ALA A 97 -5.53 -37.13 23.30
N VAL A 98 -6.66 -36.42 23.38
CA VAL A 98 -7.25 -36.01 24.67
C VAL A 98 -7.84 -37.21 25.43
N ALA A 99 -8.35 -38.21 24.72
CA ALA A 99 -8.89 -39.44 25.30
C ALA A 99 -7.83 -40.52 25.59
N TYR A 100 -6.56 -40.28 25.22
CA TYR A 100 -5.51 -41.30 25.26
C TYR A 100 -5.20 -41.77 26.69
N LYS A 101 -5.15 -43.11 26.87
CA LYS A 101 -4.89 -43.77 28.17
C LYS A 101 -3.60 -44.58 28.20
N GLY A 102 -2.79 -44.54 27.14
CA GLY A 102 -1.58 -45.37 27.05
C GLY A 102 -0.50 -44.97 28.06
N ALA A 103 0.35 -45.94 28.40
CA ALA A 103 1.45 -45.76 29.32
C ALA A 103 2.63 -44.99 28.68
N GLY A 104 3.51 -44.43 29.51
CA GLY A 104 4.68 -43.70 29.05
C GLY A 104 4.37 -42.25 28.68
N ILE A 105 4.77 -41.33 29.55
CA ILE A 105 4.59 -39.88 29.38
C ILE A 105 5.94 -39.17 29.48
N PHE A 106 6.05 -37.95 28.95
CA PHE A 106 7.25 -37.13 29.13
C PHE A 106 7.44 -36.77 30.60
N SER A 107 8.70 -36.70 31.05
CA SER A 107 9.05 -36.48 32.47
C SER A 107 8.61 -35.12 33.00
N ASP A 108 8.35 -34.17 32.12
CA ASP A 108 7.87 -32.81 32.43
C ASP A 108 6.37 -32.62 32.18
N ALA A 109 5.59 -33.69 32.02
CA ALA A 109 4.14 -33.57 31.80
C ALA A 109 3.35 -33.00 32.99
N SER A 110 3.92 -32.96 34.18
CA SER A 110 3.34 -32.26 35.32
C SER A 110 3.32 -30.73 35.15
N SER A 111 4.09 -30.19 34.19
CA SER A 111 4.16 -28.74 33.89
C SER A 111 2.93 -28.20 33.14
N VAL A 112 1.99 -29.07 32.75
CA VAL A 112 0.73 -28.69 32.09
C VAL A 112 -0.46 -29.11 32.93
N ALA A 113 -1.62 -28.52 32.65
CA ALA A 113 -2.88 -28.90 33.27
C ALA A 113 -3.14 -30.41 33.12
N ALA A 114 -3.77 -31.03 34.13
CA ALA A 114 -4.04 -32.46 34.14
C ALA A 114 -4.81 -32.94 32.91
N SER A 115 -5.73 -32.10 32.39
CA SER A 115 -6.49 -32.35 31.16
C SER A 115 -5.65 -32.43 29.88
N MET A 116 -4.43 -31.88 29.88
CA MET A 116 -3.54 -31.87 28.71
C MET A 116 -2.45 -32.95 28.78
N ARG A 117 -2.32 -33.67 29.90
CA ARG A 117 -1.35 -34.76 30.05
C ARG A 117 -1.59 -35.93 29.08
N PRO A 118 -2.85 -36.34 28.78
CA PRO A 118 -3.12 -37.35 27.76
C PRO A 118 -2.51 -37.01 26.40
N VAL A 119 -2.57 -35.73 25.98
CA VAL A 119 -1.99 -35.27 24.71
C VAL A 119 -0.48 -35.48 24.69
N LEU A 120 0.23 -35.19 25.79
CA LEU A 120 1.67 -35.43 25.89
C LEU A 120 2.02 -36.93 25.86
N ALA A 121 1.21 -37.77 26.51
CA ALA A 121 1.38 -39.22 26.42
C ALA A 121 1.11 -39.73 25.00
N TYR A 122 0.10 -39.20 24.32
CA TYR A 122 -0.21 -39.53 22.93
C TYR A 122 0.96 -39.19 22.01
N LEU A 123 1.45 -37.95 22.05
CA LEU A 123 2.59 -37.50 21.23
C LEU A 123 3.86 -38.33 21.49
N LYS A 124 4.12 -38.74 22.75
CA LYS A 124 5.28 -39.59 23.06
C LYS A 124 5.21 -40.97 22.40
N ASN A 125 4.01 -41.51 22.29
CA ASN A 125 3.78 -42.85 21.74
C ASN A 125 3.44 -42.86 20.25
N HIS A 126 3.36 -41.68 19.61
CA HIS A 126 3.10 -41.51 18.18
C HIS A 126 4.19 -40.65 17.53
N PRO A 127 5.47 -41.11 17.54
CA PRO A 127 6.60 -40.35 17.01
C PRO A 127 6.50 -40.06 15.51
N GLU A 128 5.68 -40.81 14.77
CA GLU A 128 5.35 -40.58 13.36
C GLU A 128 4.58 -39.27 13.11
N LEU A 129 3.97 -38.68 14.16
CA LEU A 129 3.38 -37.34 14.10
C LEU A 129 4.43 -36.23 14.13
N GLY A 130 5.72 -36.58 14.17
CA GLY A 130 6.83 -35.66 14.03
C GLY A 130 7.30 -34.99 15.32
N TRP A 131 6.50 -35.08 16.38
CA TRP A 131 6.81 -34.48 17.68
C TRP A 131 7.79 -35.35 18.48
N LYS A 132 9.04 -34.90 18.55
CA LYS A 132 10.08 -35.52 19.40
C LYS A 132 10.32 -34.70 20.67
N GLY A 133 10.77 -35.38 21.72
CA GLY A 133 11.20 -34.75 22.96
C GLY A 133 12.46 -33.89 22.78
N THR A 134 12.71 -32.99 23.73
CA THR A 134 13.87 -32.08 23.74
C THR A 134 15.12 -32.69 24.38
N GLY A 135 15.07 -33.97 24.77
CA GLY A 135 16.12 -34.67 25.51
C GLY A 135 15.77 -34.92 26.98
N GLY A 136 16.47 -35.83 27.64
CA GLY A 136 16.24 -36.15 29.06
C GLY A 136 14.81 -36.64 29.38
N GLY A 137 14.11 -37.20 28.40
CA GLY A 137 12.71 -37.62 28.52
C GLY A 137 11.69 -36.48 28.56
N LYS A 138 12.08 -35.24 28.27
CA LYS A 138 11.21 -34.03 28.32
C LYS A 138 10.60 -33.70 26.96
N PHE A 139 9.45 -33.02 26.97
CA PHE A 139 8.84 -32.41 25.78
C PHE A 139 8.99 -30.89 25.72
N SER A 140 9.09 -30.24 26.89
CA SER A 140 9.11 -28.79 27.09
C SER A 140 7.84 -28.10 26.57
N PRO A 141 6.63 -28.48 27.07
CA PRO A 141 5.35 -28.07 26.50
C PRO A 141 5.10 -26.56 26.49
N ASN A 142 5.56 -25.85 27.53
CA ASN A 142 5.36 -24.40 27.68
C ASN A 142 6.48 -23.57 27.05
N ALA A 143 7.53 -24.21 26.52
CA ALA A 143 8.61 -23.49 25.86
C ALA A 143 8.14 -22.93 24.50
N PRO A 144 8.66 -21.77 24.07
CA PRO A 144 8.44 -21.28 22.71
C PRO A 144 8.85 -22.32 21.67
N VAL A 145 8.00 -22.54 20.67
CA VAL A 145 8.38 -23.31 19.47
C VAL A 145 9.27 -22.43 18.59
N THR A 146 10.24 -23.02 17.89
CA THR A 146 11.02 -22.29 16.88
C THR A 146 10.46 -22.54 15.48
N ALA A 147 10.74 -21.65 14.53
CA ALA A 147 10.38 -21.85 13.12
C ALA A 147 10.92 -23.19 12.58
N GLN A 148 12.18 -23.53 12.91
CA GLN A 148 12.79 -24.79 12.52
C GLN A 148 12.03 -26.00 13.08
N GLN A 149 11.65 -25.98 14.36
CA GLN A 149 10.88 -27.06 14.97
C GLN A 149 9.52 -27.21 14.30
N LEU A 150 8.80 -26.10 14.06
CA LEU A 150 7.48 -26.16 13.45
C LEU A 150 7.55 -26.64 12.00
N TYR A 151 8.42 -26.06 11.17
CA TYR A 151 8.54 -26.46 9.76
C TYR A 151 9.00 -27.91 9.61
N LYS A 152 9.82 -28.43 10.53
CA LYS A 152 10.17 -29.85 10.55
C LYS A 152 8.92 -30.73 10.66
N VAL A 153 7.99 -30.39 11.56
CA VAL A 153 6.76 -31.18 11.76
C VAL A 153 5.76 -30.96 10.62
N MET A 154 5.71 -29.76 10.05
CA MET A 154 4.90 -29.49 8.86
C MET A 154 5.36 -30.30 7.64
N LEU A 155 6.68 -30.41 7.44
CA LEU A 155 7.25 -31.28 6.41
C LEU A 155 6.88 -32.75 6.63
N GLU A 156 6.85 -33.23 7.87
CA GLU A 156 6.38 -34.59 8.18
C GLU A 156 4.88 -34.77 7.96
N SER A 157 4.07 -33.73 8.19
CA SER A 157 2.66 -33.72 7.79
C SER A 157 2.48 -33.80 6.26
N LEU A 158 3.48 -33.34 5.51
CA LEU A 158 3.61 -33.51 4.07
C LEU A 158 4.34 -34.80 3.67
N SER A 159 4.53 -35.75 4.60
CA SER A 159 5.17 -37.06 4.37
C SER A 159 6.67 -37.00 4.02
N TYR A 160 7.37 -35.90 4.31
CA TYR A 160 8.82 -35.84 4.28
C TYR A 160 9.40 -36.22 5.63
N VAL A 161 10.46 -37.03 5.67
CA VAL A 161 11.02 -37.57 6.92
C VAL A 161 12.38 -36.95 7.23
N ALA A 162 12.51 -36.32 8.40
CA ALA A 162 13.78 -35.79 8.87
C ALA A 162 14.80 -36.91 9.16
N GLY A 163 16.03 -36.76 8.67
CA GLY A 163 17.07 -37.80 8.67
C GLY A 163 16.98 -38.78 7.50
N THR A 164 15.99 -38.64 6.61
CA THR A 164 15.86 -39.43 5.38
C THR A 164 15.78 -38.51 4.15
N ASP A 165 14.85 -37.58 4.14
CA ASP A 165 14.65 -36.63 3.05
C ASP A 165 15.44 -35.34 3.21
N PHE A 166 15.72 -34.95 4.46
CA PHE A 166 16.49 -33.76 4.81
C PHE A 166 17.10 -33.90 6.22
N ASP A 167 18.25 -33.28 6.44
CA ASP A 167 18.85 -33.19 7.77
C ASP A 167 18.12 -32.16 8.64
N TYR A 168 18.05 -32.39 9.95
CA TYR A 168 17.38 -31.45 10.86
C TYR A 168 17.99 -30.03 10.77
N ALA A 169 19.31 -29.92 10.64
CA ALA A 169 20.02 -28.66 10.46
C ALA A 169 19.57 -27.89 9.20
N ASP A 170 19.09 -28.62 8.19
CA ASP A 170 18.71 -28.09 6.88
C ASP A 170 17.20 -27.88 6.72
N THR A 171 16.42 -28.11 7.79
CA THR A 171 14.95 -28.04 7.77
C THR A 171 14.41 -26.80 7.07
N LEU A 172 14.87 -25.60 7.43
CA LEU A 172 14.34 -24.35 6.87
C LEU A 172 14.65 -24.23 5.37
N ARG A 173 15.85 -24.66 4.95
CA ARG A 173 16.26 -24.66 3.54
C ARG A 173 15.40 -25.64 2.74
N PHE A 174 15.17 -26.84 3.29
CA PHE A 174 14.33 -27.83 2.65
C PHE A 174 12.87 -27.40 2.59
N ALA A 175 12.32 -26.83 3.67
CA ALA A 175 10.98 -26.26 3.73
C ALA A 175 10.78 -25.19 2.64
N ALA A 176 11.74 -24.28 2.48
CA ALA A 176 11.71 -23.27 1.44
C ALA A 176 11.63 -23.89 0.03
N SER A 177 12.34 -25.01 -0.22
CA SER A 177 12.24 -25.74 -1.50
C SER A 177 10.85 -26.34 -1.79
N LYS A 178 10.00 -26.42 -0.76
CA LYS A 178 8.60 -26.89 -0.85
C LYS A 178 7.58 -25.75 -0.77
N GLY A 179 8.03 -24.48 -0.77
CA GLY A 179 7.16 -23.31 -0.67
C GLY A 179 6.74 -22.93 0.76
N LEU A 180 7.43 -23.47 1.77
CA LEU A 180 7.20 -23.21 3.20
C LEU A 180 8.33 -22.33 3.75
N SER A 181 8.13 -21.02 3.85
CA SER A 181 9.22 -20.09 4.19
C SER A 181 8.82 -18.79 4.89
N ARG A 182 7.55 -18.37 4.84
CA ARG A 182 7.09 -17.06 5.34
C ARG A 182 7.39 -16.81 6.82
N ALA A 183 7.40 -17.87 7.62
CA ALA A 183 7.68 -17.81 9.05
C ALA A 183 9.11 -18.27 9.40
N ALA A 184 10.00 -18.49 8.42
CA ALA A 184 11.32 -19.10 8.66
C ALA A 184 12.22 -18.24 9.55
N GLU A 185 12.06 -16.93 9.47
CA GLU A 185 12.83 -15.95 10.25
C GLU A 185 12.07 -15.43 11.49
N ALA A 186 10.90 -15.98 11.81
CA ALA A 186 10.09 -15.51 12.92
C ALA A 186 10.76 -15.80 14.27
N ALA A 187 11.11 -14.74 15.00
CA ALA A 187 11.67 -14.79 16.35
C ALA A 187 11.21 -13.54 17.16
N PRO A 188 10.38 -13.69 18.20
CA PRO A 188 9.74 -14.94 18.65
C PRO A 188 8.78 -15.51 17.61
N PHE A 189 8.55 -16.81 17.65
CA PHE A 189 7.56 -17.46 16.80
C PHE A 189 6.16 -17.26 17.42
N THR A 190 5.30 -16.48 16.76
CA THR A 190 3.99 -16.09 17.29
C THR A 190 2.85 -16.89 16.67
N ASN A 191 1.64 -16.73 17.22
CA ASN A 191 0.43 -17.30 16.65
C ASN A 191 0.14 -16.77 15.23
N ARG A 192 0.58 -15.54 14.92
CA ARG A 192 0.58 -14.99 13.55
C ARG A 192 1.49 -15.80 12.63
N SER A 193 2.73 -16.03 13.05
CA SER A 193 3.69 -16.87 12.32
C SER A 193 3.18 -18.31 12.11
N LEU A 194 2.48 -18.86 13.12
CA LEU A 194 1.84 -20.16 13.02
C LEU A 194 0.75 -20.19 11.94
N ALA A 195 -0.12 -19.17 11.88
CA ALA A 195 -1.16 -19.06 10.86
C ALA A 195 -0.58 -19.02 9.44
N LEU A 196 0.49 -18.25 9.23
CA LEU A 196 1.21 -18.18 7.95
C LEU A 196 1.75 -19.55 7.55
N ALA A 197 2.45 -20.23 8.45
CA ALA A 197 3.07 -21.52 8.18
C ALA A 197 2.03 -22.64 7.94
N LEU A 198 0.88 -22.60 8.63
CA LEU A 198 -0.24 -23.53 8.38
C LEU A 198 -0.82 -23.34 6.99
N LEU A 199 -1.05 -22.09 6.58
CA LEU A 199 -1.55 -21.79 5.24
C LEU A 199 -0.59 -22.30 4.16
N GLU A 200 0.72 -22.08 4.31
CA GLU A 200 1.72 -22.62 3.37
C GLU A 200 1.67 -24.14 3.30
N THR A 201 1.59 -24.80 4.45
CA THR A 201 1.57 -26.27 4.54
C THR A 201 0.31 -26.84 3.89
N LEU A 202 -0.84 -26.20 4.09
CA LEU A 202 -2.11 -26.61 3.50
C LEU A 202 -2.15 -26.46 1.98
N GLN A 203 -1.46 -25.47 1.43
CA GLN A 203 -1.34 -25.26 -0.02
C GLN A 203 -0.23 -26.11 -0.67
N ALA A 204 0.67 -26.70 0.12
CA ALA A 204 1.74 -27.54 -0.39
C ALA A 204 1.27 -28.98 -0.66
N ALA A 205 1.82 -29.60 -1.70
CA ALA A 205 1.57 -31.00 -2.00
C ALA A 205 2.43 -31.91 -1.11
N PRO A 206 1.85 -32.98 -0.51
CA PRO A 206 2.63 -34.01 0.16
C PRO A 206 3.63 -34.68 -0.78
N LYS A 207 4.68 -35.30 -0.23
CA LYS A 207 5.68 -36.09 -0.97
C LYS A 207 4.99 -37.08 -1.91
N ASN A 208 5.38 -37.07 -3.19
CA ASN A 208 4.81 -37.87 -4.28
C ASN A 208 3.32 -37.60 -4.59
N GLY A 209 2.70 -36.62 -3.95
CA GLY A 209 1.34 -36.16 -4.22
C GLY A 209 1.31 -35.05 -5.27
N THR A 210 0.18 -34.94 -5.96
CA THR A 210 -0.12 -33.85 -6.89
C THR A 210 -1.18 -32.88 -6.37
N LYS A 211 -1.95 -33.30 -5.35
CA LYS A 211 -2.96 -32.48 -4.67
C LYS A 211 -2.34 -31.74 -3.47
N PRO A 212 -2.72 -30.48 -3.21
CA PRO A 212 -2.42 -29.79 -1.96
C PRO A 212 -2.90 -30.58 -0.73
N LEU A 213 -2.21 -30.42 0.42
CA LEU A 213 -2.59 -31.09 1.66
C LEU A 213 -4.03 -30.76 2.07
N GLY A 214 -4.49 -29.53 1.88
CA GLY A 214 -5.88 -29.13 2.14
C GLY A 214 -6.91 -29.99 1.39
N ASP A 215 -6.66 -30.27 0.11
CA ASP A 215 -7.51 -31.16 -0.70
C ASP A 215 -7.41 -32.61 -0.22
N VAL A 216 -6.22 -33.07 0.18
CA VAL A 216 -6.04 -34.42 0.76
C VAL A 216 -6.81 -34.57 2.08
N LEU A 217 -6.83 -33.53 2.92
CA LEU A 217 -7.61 -33.51 4.15
C LEU A 217 -9.12 -33.46 3.86
N ALA A 218 -9.53 -32.77 2.80
CA ALA A 218 -10.92 -32.74 2.35
C ALA A 218 -11.40 -34.11 1.86
N ASP A 219 -10.58 -34.81 1.06
CA ASP A 219 -10.85 -36.17 0.59
C ASP A 219 -11.02 -37.14 1.79
N LYS A 220 -10.26 -36.91 2.88
CA LYS A 220 -10.36 -37.67 4.14
C LYS A 220 -11.47 -37.19 5.07
N ARG A 221 -12.27 -36.19 4.68
CA ARG A 221 -13.32 -35.54 5.50
C ARG A 221 -12.80 -34.94 6.82
N LEU A 222 -11.52 -34.59 6.86
CA LEU A 222 -10.90 -33.86 7.96
C LEU A 222 -11.03 -32.34 7.77
N LEU A 223 -11.29 -31.91 6.54
CA LEU A 223 -11.60 -30.54 6.17
C LEU A 223 -12.91 -30.54 5.35
N SER A 224 -13.78 -29.54 5.54
CA SER A 224 -14.98 -29.42 4.70
C SER A 224 -14.59 -29.01 3.27
N ALA A 225 -15.44 -29.34 2.29
CA ALA A 225 -15.21 -28.91 0.90
C ALA A 225 -15.19 -27.39 0.76
N GLU A 226 -16.00 -26.68 1.56
CA GLU A 226 -16.02 -25.22 1.64
C GLU A 226 -14.68 -24.68 2.15
N HIS A 227 -14.18 -25.20 3.27
CA HIS A 227 -12.90 -24.80 3.82
C HIS A 227 -11.72 -25.14 2.90
N ALA A 228 -11.79 -26.26 2.18
CA ALA A 228 -10.78 -26.61 1.18
C ALA A 228 -10.81 -25.67 -0.02
N ALA A 229 -12.00 -25.23 -0.46
CA ALA A 229 -12.14 -24.26 -1.54
C ALA A 229 -11.46 -22.92 -1.20
N LEU A 230 -11.55 -22.49 0.06
CA LEU A 230 -10.90 -21.28 0.53
C LEU A 230 -9.36 -21.31 0.39
N LEU A 231 -8.74 -22.49 0.41
CA LEU A 231 -7.28 -22.64 0.27
C LEU A 231 -6.79 -22.52 -1.18
N LYS A 232 -7.71 -22.41 -2.15
CA LYS A 232 -7.37 -22.33 -3.58
C LYS A 232 -7.01 -20.91 -4.04
N GLY A 233 -7.16 -19.91 -3.17
CA GLY A 233 -6.77 -18.53 -3.47
C GLY A 233 -5.27 -18.39 -3.76
N LEU A 234 -4.92 -17.44 -4.63
CA LEU A 234 -3.52 -17.09 -4.85
C LEU A 234 -2.98 -16.40 -3.61
N ARG A 235 -1.76 -16.78 -3.23
CA ARG A 235 -1.11 -16.21 -2.06
C ARG A 235 -0.25 -15.02 -2.47
N ILE A 236 -0.25 -13.96 -1.67
CA ILE A 236 0.77 -12.91 -1.72
C ILE A 236 1.64 -13.02 -0.48
N ASP A 237 2.94 -13.10 -0.74
CA ASP A 237 3.99 -13.26 0.26
C ASP A 237 4.95 -12.08 0.24
N LEU A 238 5.66 -11.93 1.37
CA LEU A 238 6.76 -11.00 1.52
C LEU A 238 8.07 -11.77 1.49
N ARG A 239 8.94 -11.40 0.57
CA ARG A 239 10.30 -11.91 0.50
C ARG A 239 11.31 -10.82 0.82
N LYS A 240 12.28 -11.12 1.69
CA LYS A 240 13.42 -10.23 1.94
C LYS A 240 14.41 -10.31 0.78
N ALA A 241 14.85 -9.14 0.32
CA ALA A 241 15.98 -8.97 -0.57
C ALA A 241 17.29 -8.88 0.23
N ALA A 242 18.41 -9.02 -0.47
CA ALA A 242 19.74 -8.95 0.14
C ALA A 242 20.06 -7.57 0.75
N ASP A 243 19.42 -6.51 0.25
CA ASP A 243 19.53 -5.14 0.77
C ASP A 243 18.65 -4.88 2.01
N GLY A 244 17.95 -5.91 2.51
CA GLY A 244 17.04 -5.82 3.65
C GLY A 244 15.64 -5.29 3.32
N SER A 245 15.39 -4.83 2.09
CA SER A 245 14.04 -4.49 1.65
C SER A 245 13.18 -5.73 1.50
N THR A 246 11.85 -5.58 1.56
CA THR A 246 10.93 -6.67 1.25
C THR A 246 10.17 -6.39 -0.04
N TYR A 247 9.84 -7.43 -0.80
CA TYR A 247 9.04 -7.33 -2.01
C TYR A 247 7.98 -8.42 -2.09
N PHE A 248 6.94 -8.16 -2.87
CA PHE A 248 5.84 -9.09 -3.06
C PHE A 248 6.26 -10.23 -3.98
N THR A 249 5.88 -11.44 -3.58
CA THR A 249 5.89 -12.61 -4.43
C THR A 249 4.54 -13.29 -4.40
N ASP A 250 4.27 -14.17 -5.36
CA ASP A 250 3.22 -15.16 -5.19
C ASP A 250 3.62 -16.26 -4.19
N GLY A 251 2.72 -17.21 -3.93
CA GLY A 251 2.99 -18.35 -3.04
C GLY A 251 4.05 -19.34 -3.54
N LYS A 252 4.52 -19.22 -4.78
CA LYS A 252 5.66 -19.98 -5.31
C LYS A 252 6.97 -19.19 -5.18
N GLY A 253 6.92 -17.94 -4.72
CA GLY A 253 8.08 -17.07 -4.58
C GLY A 253 8.47 -16.33 -5.85
N MET A 254 7.58 -16.26 -6.85
CA MET A 254 7.79 -15.48 -8.08
C MET A 254 7.47 -14.01 -7.82
N ALA A 255 8.36 -13.10 -8.23
CA ALA A 255 8.24 -11.68 -7.95
C ALA A 255 7.05 -11.02 -8.69
N LEU A 256 6.47 -10.00 -8.05
CA LEU A 256 5.37 -9.21 -8.59
C LEU A 256 5.79 -7.75 -8.83
N TYR A 257 5.33 -7.21 -9.96
CA TYR A 257 5.76 -5.92 -10.50
C TYR A 257 4.59 -4.96 -10.74
N LEU A 258 4.87 -3.66 -10.67
CA LEU A 258 4.04 -2.59 -11.23
C LEU A 258 4.59 -2.11 -12.58
N PHE A 259 3.70 -1.56 -13.40
CA PHE A 259 4.02 -0.92 -14.68
C PHE A 259 3.65 0.55 -14.65
N THR A 260 4.62 1.47 -14.78
CA THR A 260 4.38 2.92 -14.65
C THR A 260 3.44 3.49 -15.71
N LYS A 261 3.28 2.81 -16.85
CA LYS A 261 2.33 3.22 -17.89
C LYS A 261 0.87 2.93 -17.53
N ASP A 262 0.63 2.07 -16.53
CA ASP A 262 -0.72 1.84 -16.01
C ASP A 262 -1.21 2.96 -15.08
N MET A 263 -0.56 4.13 -15.11
CA MET A 263 -0.95 5.29 -14.31
C MET A 263 -2.32 5.85 -14.71
N LEU A 264 -2.55 6.01 -16.02
CA LEU A 264 -3.80 6.55 -16.56
C LEU A 264 -4.80 5.44 -16.94
N GLU A 265 -4.30 4.39 -17.60
CA GLU A 265 -5.10 3.24 -18.02
C GLU A 265 -4.54 1.96 -17.39
N LEU A 266 -5.32 1.32 -16.51
CA LEU A 266 -4.87 0.15 -15.74
C LEU A 266 -4.51 -1.08 -16.58
N ASP A 267 -4.82 -1.10 -17.87
CA ASP A 267 -4.54 -2.22 -18.77
C ASP A 267 -3.69 -1.85 -19.99
N SER A 268 -2.72 -0.94 -19.81
CA SER A 268 -1.86 -0.45 -20.89
C SER A 268 -0.92 -1.51 -21.46
N CYS A 269 -0.57 -2.54 -20.69
CA CYS A 269 0.19 -3.69 -21.19
C CYS A 269 -0.71 -4.64 -21.98
N VAL A 270 -0.56 -4.66 -23.31
CA VAL A 270 -1.36 -5.50 -24.24
C VAL A 270 -0.48 -6.25 -25.25
N GLY A 271 -1.03 -7.29 -25.89
CA GLY A 271 -0.36 -8.02 -26.97
C GLY A 271 0.99 -8.62 -26.54
N GLY A 272 2.06 -8.33 -27.28
CA GLY A 272 3.42 -8.79 -26.96
C GLY A 272 3.93 -8.33 -25.58
N CYS A 273 3.39 -7.25 -25.03
CA CYS A 273 3.69 -6.85 -23.65
C CYS A 273 3.26 -7.93 -22.65
N LEU A 274 2.04 -8.48 -22.78
CA LEU A 274 1.52 -9.52 -21.88
C LEU A 274 2.23 -10.86 -22.02
N GLN A 275 2.87 -11.12 -23.16
CA GLN A 275 3.71 -12.31 -23.32
C GLN A 275 4.96 -12.22 -22.44
N ALA A 276 5.55 -11.02 -22.35
CA ALA A 276 6.70 -10.76 -21.50
C ALA A 276 6.30 -10.49 -20.03
N TRP A 277 5.12 -9.92 -19.81
CA TRP A 277 4.60 -9.51 -18.50
C TRP A 277 3.19 -10.06 -18.27
N PRO A 278 3.05 -11.35 -17.95
CA PRO A 278 1.75 -11.95 -17.67
C PRO A 278 1.06 -11.29 -16.47
N VAL A 279 -0.27 -11.18 -16.50
CA VAL A 279 -1.04 -10.60 -15.39
C VAL A 279 -1.02 -11.51 -14.16
N PHE A 280 -0.97 -10.91 -12.97
CA PHE A 280 -1.29 -11.60 -11.72
C PHE A 280 -2.79 -11.42 -11.43
N GLY A 281 -3.57 -12.48 -11.65
CA GLY A 281 -5.03 -12.45 -11.55
C GLY A 281 -5.58 -13.56 -10.64
N ALA A 282 -6.53 -13.22 -9.77
CA ALA A 282 -7.19 -14.18 -8.89
C ALA A 282 -8.63 -13.75 -8.56
N ASP A 283 -9.49 -14.73 -8.26
CA ASP A 283 -10.78 -14.48 -7.63
C ASP A 283 -10.65 -14.29 -6.12
N GLN A 284 -9.70 -14.99 -5.52
CA GLN A 284 -9.44 -15.01 -4.09
C GLN A 284 -7.94 -14.84 -3.83
N LEU A 285 -7.61 -13.93 -2.91
CA LEU A 285 -6.27 -13.76 -2.37
C LEU A 285 -6.17 -14.23 -0.92
N LEU A 286 -5.04 -14.84 -0.62
CA LEU A 286 -4.64 -15.21 0.73
C LEU A 286 -3.43 -14.35 1.12
N LEU A 287 -3.62 -13.50 2.12
CA LEU A 287 -2.65 -12.48 2.52
C LEU A 287 -1.90 -12.90 3.78
N ALA A 288 -0.70 -12.35 3.95
CA ALA A 288 -0.05 -12.37 5.25
C ALA A 288 -0.78 -11.40 6.18
N ASP A 289 -0.89 -11.71 7.47
CA ASP A 289 -1.66 -10.87 8.41
C ASP A 289 -1.05 -9.46 8.60
N GLU A 290 0.17 -9.22 8.12
CA GLU A 290 0.81 -7.90 8.14
C GLU A 290 0.35 -6.98 7.00
N LEU A 291 -0.34 -7.51 5.98
CA LEU A 291 -0.81 -6.74 4.83
C LEU A 291 -2.23 -6.24 5.03
N ASP A 292 -2.53 -4.97 4.72
CA ASP A 292 -3.90 -4.47 4.76
C ASP A 292 -4.68 -4.97 3.52
N SER A 293 -5.75 -5.73 3.73
CA SER A 293 -6.59 -6.24 2.64
C SER A 293 -7.25 -5.11 1.83
N LYS A 294 -7.44 -3.92 2.41
CA LYS A 294 -7.99 -2.74 1.74
C LYS A 294 -7.06 -2.12 0.69
N ASP A 295 -5.77 -2.44 0.78
CA ASP A 295 -4.81 -2.02 -0.25
C ASP A 295 -4.94 -2.87 -1.52
N PHE A 296 -5.66 -3.99 -1.49
CA PHE A 296 -5.84 -4.87 -2.62
C PHE A 296 -7.20 -4.68 -3.30
N GLY A 297 -7.21 -4.83 -4.61
CA GLY A 297 -8.40 -4.79 -5.44
C GLY A 297 -8.25 -5.71 -6.63
N ALA A 298 -9.30 -5.78 -7.45
CA ALA A 298 -9.25 -6.48 -8.72
C ALA A 298 -10.14 -5.76 -9.74
N PHE A 299 -9.79 -5.90 -11.01
CA PHE A 299 -10.61 -5.45 -12.12
C PHE A 299 -10.57 -6.45 -13.27
N VAL A 300 -11.54 -6.33 -14.17
CA VAL A 300 -11.55 -7.10 -15.43
C VAL A 300 -11.04 -6.17 -16.51
N ARG A 301 -9.97 -6.58 -17.17
CA ARG A 301 -9.32 -5.86 -18.27
C ARG A 301 -10.19 -5.88 -19.53
N LYS A 302 -9.89 -5.01 -20.50
CA LYS A 302 -10.57 -5.00 -21.81
C LYS A 302 -10.46 -6.32 -22.58
N ASP A 303 -9.40 -7.09 -22.34
CA ASP A 303 -9.17 -8.43 -22.91
C ASP A 303 -9.91 -9.57 -22.17
N GLY A 304 -10.66 -9.25 -21.12
CA GLY A 304 -11.44 -10.19 -20.31
C GLY A 304 -10.66 -10.87 -19.19
N LEU A 305 -9.33 -10.68 -19.10
CA LEU A 305 -8.54 -11.22 -18.00
C LEU A 305 -8.83 -10.45 -16.71
N LYS A 306 -8.93 -11.18 -15.59
CA LYS A 306 -8.96 -10.57 -14.26
C LYS A 306 -7.53 -10.24 -13.82
N GLN A 307 -7.34 -9.08 -13.22
CA GLN A 307 -6.05 -8.67 -12.70
C GLN A 307 -6.20 -8.04 -11.31
N ILE A 308 -5.27 -8.38 -10.42
CA ILE A 308 -5.19 -7.84 -9.07
C ILE A 308 -4.46 -6.50 -9.09
N THR A 309 -4.88 -5.60 -8.22
CA THR A 309 -4.19 -4.34 -7.94
C THR A 309 -3.70 -4.26 -6.50
N TYR A 310 -2.56 -3.63 -6.27
CA TYR A 310 -2.08 -3.20 -4.95
C TYR A 310 -1.92 -1.67 -4.92
N LYS A 311 -2.59 -0.98 -4.00
CA LYS A 311 -2.66 0.49 -3.94
C LYS A 311 -2.96 1.13 -5.31
N GLY A 312 -3.88 0.51 -6.05
CA GLY A 312 -4.29 0.92 -7.39
C GLY A 312 -3.32 0.57 -8.53
N TRP A 313 -2.18 -0.07 -8.27
CA TRP A 313 -1.26 -0.57 -9.30
C TRP A 313 -1.60 -1.99 -9.72
N PRO A 314 -1.84 -2.27 -11.01
CA PRO A 314 -1.99 -3.63 -11.52
C PRO A 314 -0.71 -4.45 -11.33
N LEU A 315 -0.87 -5.71 -10.93
CA LEU A 315 0.23 -6.61 -10.61
C LEU A 315 0.56 -7.53 -11.80
N TYR A 316 1.85 -7.67 -12.09
CA TYR A 316 2.37 -8.49 -13.18
C TYR A 316 3.47 -9.43 -12.72
N TYR A 317 3.58 -10.56 -13.40
CA TYR A 317 4.77 -11.39 -13.45
C TYR A 317 5.73 -10.90 -14.52
N TYR A 318 6.95 -11.45 -14.53
CA TYR A 318 7.90 -11.26 -15.63
C TYR A 318 8.39 -12.60 -16.17
N GLN A 319 8.31 -12.79 -17.49
CA GLN A 319 8.60 -14.06 -18.15
C GLN A 319 10.06 -14.53 -17.97
N LYS A 320 11.01 -13.59 -17.73
CA LYS A 320 12.41 -13.97 -17.51
C LYS A 320 12.73 -14.40 -16.08
N ASP A 321 11.80 -14.20 -15.14
CA ASP A 321 11.93 -14.75 -13.80
C ASP A 321 11.48 -16.21 -13.85
N GLN A 322 12.42 -17.13 -13.69
CA GLN A 322 12.18 -18.57 -13.88
C GLN A 322 12.20 -19.35 -12.57
N LYS A 323 12.81 -18.80 -11.52
CA LYS A 323 12.88 -19.43 -10.20
C LYS A 323 12.50 -18.46 -9.08
N PRO A 324 12.10 -18.98 -7.91
CA PRO A 324 11.74 -18.17 -6.77
C PRO A 324 12.88 -17.23 -6.34
N GLY A 325 12.58 -15.93 -6.26
CA GLY A 325 13.54 -14.89 -5.91
C GLY A 325 14.33 -14.30 -7.07
N ASP A 326 14.09 -14.75 -8.31
CA ASP A 326 14.47 -13.95 -9.47
C ASP A 326 13.71 -12.63 -9.43
N VAL A 327 14.43 -11.54 -9.69
CA VAL A 327 13.88 -10.19 -9.72
C VAL A 327 14.34 -9.42 -10.97
N THR A 328 14.53 -10.14 -12.09
CA THR A 328 15.17 -9.61 -13.31
C THR A 328 14.32 -8.57 -14.04
N GLY A 329 13.05 -8.42 -13.65
CA GLY A 329 12.15 -7.36 -14.15
C GLY A 329 12.39 -5.98 -13.55
N GLU A 330 13.15 -5.87 -12.45
CA GLU A 330 13.37 -4.60 -11.76
C GLU A 330 14.07 -3.58 -12.69
N GLY A 331 13.44 -2.43 -12.91
CA GLY A 331 13.97 -1.34 -13.71
C GLY A 331 13.94 -1.58 -15.23
N VAL A 332 13.34 -2.67 -15.73
CA VAL A 332 13.29 -2.96 -17.16
C VAL A 332 12.59 -1.81 -17.90
N GLY A 333 13.27 -1.28 -18.93
CA GLY A 333 12.76 -0.15 -19.72
C GLY A 333 12.48 1.12 -18.93
N LYS A 334 12.94 1.21 -17.67
CA LYS A 334 12.65 2.31 -16.73
C LYS A 334 11.15 2.55 -16.50
N VAL A 335 10.35 1.50 -16.62
CA VAL A 335 8.88 1.55 -16.46
C VAL A 335 8.33 0.35 -15.69
N TRP A 336 9.17 -0.62 -15.33
CA TRP A 336 8.78 -1.80 -14.55
C TRP A 336 9.54 -1.82 -13.22
N TYR A 337 8.82 -1.99 -12.11
CA TYR A 337 9.39 -1.96 -10.77
C TYR A 337 8.72 -3.00 -9.87
N LEU A 338 9.49 -3.63 -8.99
CA LEU A 338 9.00 -4.55 -7.96
C LEU A 338 7.98 -3.84 -7.07
N ILE A 339 6.97 -4.55 -6.60
CA ILE A 339 6.18 -4.06 -5.47
C ILE A 339 6.98 -4.29 -4.18
N LYS A 340 7.50 -3.21 -3.58
CA LYS A 340 8.22 -3.26 -2.31
C LYS A 340 7.34 -2.98 -1.09
N GLN A 341 7.78 -3.46 0.07
CA GLN A 341 7.30 -3.08 1.40
C GLN A 341 8.46 -2.51 2.24
N PRO A 342 8.27 -1.32 2.86
CA PRO A 342 7.12 -0.43 2.71
C PRO A 342 6.93 0.04 1.26
N PHE A 343 5.68 0.34 0.88
CA PHE A 343 5.39 0.84 -0.47
C PHE A 343 6.01 2.22 -0.71
N TYR A 344 6.20 2.55 -1.97
CA TYR A 344 6.79 3.82 -2.40
C TYR A 344 5.95 5.02 -1.93
N THR A 345 6.60 5.99 -1.27
CA THR A 345 5.97 7.28 -0.94
C THR A 345 6.00 8.22 -2.15
N VAL A 346 7.02 8.08 -3.00
CA VAL A 346 7.12 8.72 -4.32
C VAL A 346 7.49 7.65 -5.36
N THR A 347 6.79 7.62 -6.47
CA THR A 347 7.06 6.70 -7.58
C THR A 347 6.90 7.42 -8.94
N LEU A 348 6.85 6.65 -10.02
CA LEU A 348 6.77 7.12 -11.39
C LEU A 348 5.40 6.81 -12.00
N GLY A 349 4.78 7.81 -12.61
CA GLY A 349 3.78 7.62 -13.66
C GLY A 349 4.42 7.84 -15.03
N THR A 350 3.83 7.27 -16.08
CA THR A 350 4.25 7.54 -17.46
C THR A 350 3.10 8.13 -18.27
N HIS A 351 3.34 9.30 -18.87
CA HIS A 351 2.45 9.93 -19.84
C HIS A 351 3.06 9.83 -21.25
N ALA A 352 2.24 9.66 -22.28
CA ALA A 352 2.72 9.55 -23.66
C ALA A 352 3.57 10.76 -24.10
N GLU A 353 3.15 11.96 -23.71
CA GLU A 353 3.82 13.22 -24.08
C GLU A 353 4.88 13.69 -23.07
N LEU A 354 4.65 13.48 -21.76
CA LEU A 354 5.52 14.00 -20.71
C LEU A 354 6.66 13.03 -20.36
N GLY A 355 6.54 11.76 -20.78
CA GLY A 355 7.42 10.69 -20.35
C GLY A 355 7.14 10.29 -18.89
N ASN A 356 8.17 9.80 -18.21
CA ASN A 356 8.10 9.50 -16.78
C ASN A 356 8.01 10.79 -15.95
N TYR A 357 7.15 10.80 -14.94
CA TYR A 357 7.01 11.91 -14.01
C TYR A 357 6.77 11.42 -12.58
N LEU A 358 7.16 12.23 -11.60
CA LEU A 358 6.98 11.91 -10.18
C LEU A 358 5.51 11.97 -9.78
N VAL A 359 5.09 10.97 -9.01
CA VAL A 359 3.80 10.91 -8.34
C VAL A 359 3.96 10.47 -6.89
N ASP A 360 3.00 10.80 -6.03
CA ASP A 360 2.93 10.25 -4.68
C ASP A 360 2.49 8.77 -4.65
N SER A 361 2.38 8.20 -3.44
CA SER A 361 1.89 6.83 -3.22
C SER A 361 0.47 6.54 -3.76
N LYS A 362 -0.36 7.56 -3.95
CA LYS A 362 -1.72 7.46 -4.50
C LYS A 362 -1.75 7.65 -6.02
N GLY A 363 -0.66 8.14 -6.59
CA GLY A 363 -0.49 8.42 -8.01
C GLY A 363 -0.93 9.84 -8.40
N LEU A 364 -0.97 10.79 -7.46
CA LEU A 364 -1.14 12.21 -7.75
C LEU A 364 0.19 12.79 -8.23
N ALA A 365 0.16 13.58 -9.30
CA ALA A 365 1.35 14.20 -9.87
C ALA A 365 2.01 15.19 -8.90
N LEU A 366 3.35 15.16 -8.88
CA LEU A 366 4.17 16.11 -8.14
C LEU A 366 4.77 17.13 -9.09
N TYR A 367 4.61 18.39 -8.72
CA TYR A 367 4.99 19.55 -9.52
C TYR A 367 6.14 20.31 -8.90
N TYR A 368 6.90 21.01 -9.74
CA TYR A 368 7.79 22.07 -9.29
C TYR A 368 7.29 23.43 -9.80
N PHE A 369 7.62 24.47 -9.05
CA PHE A 369 7.37 25.84 -9.45
C PHE A 369 8.60 26.41 -10.16
N ASP A 370 8.44 26.87 -11.40
CA ASP A 370 9.54 27.40 -12.19
C ASP A 370 10.12 28.71 -11.64
N LYS A 371 9.43 29.36 -10.68
CA LYS A 371 9.89 30.58 -10.01
C LYS A 371 10.61 30.34 -8.69
N ASP A 372 10.57 29.13 -8.14
CA ASP A 372 11.20 28.84 -6.85
C ASP A 372 12.73 28.80 -6.98
N PRO A 373 13.49 29.47 -6.11
CA PRO A 373 14.92 29.24 -6.04
C PRO A 373 15.22 27.83 -5.50
N LYS A 374 16.38 27.28 -5.84
CA LYS A 374 16.84 26.05 -5.20
C LYS A 374 16.96 26.24 -3.69
N GLY A 375 16.38 25.33 -2.91
CA GLY A 375 16.42 25.31 -1.45
C GLY A 375 15.44 26.26 -0.76
N ALA A 376 14.57 26.97 -1.49
CA ALA A 376 13.55 27.82 -0.90
C ALA A 376 12.31 27.90 -1.80
N THR A 377 11.23 28.49 -1.29
CA THR A 377 9.99 28.71 -2.05
C THR A 377 9.59 30.17 -2.04
N VAL A 378 8.95 30.64 -3.11
CA VAL A 378 8.24 31.92 -3.19
C VAL A 378 6.71 31.73 -3.29
N CYS A 379 6.21 30.49 -3.18
CA CYS A 379 4.79 30.17 -3.18
C CYS A 379 4.23 30.27 -1.76
N PHE A 380 3.47 31.35 -1.49
CA PHE A 380 2.83 31.63 -0.21
C PHE A 380 1.33 31.95 -0.37
N GLY A 381 0.58 31.90 0.73
CA GLY A 381 -0.83 32.32 0.77
C GLY A 381 -1.71 31.63 -0.27
N ASP A 382 -2.37 32.42 -1.12
CA ASP A 382 -3.23 31.92 -2.20
C ASP A 382 -2.51 31.00 -3.20
N CYS A 383 -1.20 31.15 -3.36
CA CYS A 383 -0.41 30.20 -4.14
C CYS A 383 -0.53 28.80 -3.53
N LEU A 384 -0.36 28.66 -2.21
CA LEU A 384 -0.45 27.38 -1.50
C LEU A 384 -1.86 26.82 -1.40
N LYS A 385 -2.90 27.68 -1.49
CA LYS A 385 -4.29 27.21 -1.60
C LYS A 385 -4.52 26.46 -2.91
N ASN A 386 -3.87 26.89 -3.99
CA ASN A 386 -4.00 26.26 -5.30
C ASN A 386 -2.94 25.17 -5.55
N TRP A 387 -1.75 25.33 -4.95
CA TRP A 387 -0.61 24.43 -5.02
C TRP A 387 -0.22 23.96 -3.62
N PRO A 388 -0.97 23.02 -3.03
CA PRO A 388 -0.65 22.49 -1.70
C PRO A 388 0.75 21.87 -1.69
N VAL A 389 1.43 21.93 -0.54
CA VAL A 389 2.76 21.34 -0.41
C VAL A 389 2.69 19.81 -0.44
N PHE A 390 3.70 19.18 -1.06
CA PHE A 390 3.99 17.78 -0.83
C PHE A 390 5.02 17.65 0.30
N TYR A 391 4.72 16.79 1.26
CA TYR A 391 5.66 16.48 2.34
C TYR A 391 5.62 14.98 2.70
N THR A 392 6.81 14.38 2.75
CA THR A 392 7.08 13.08 3.36
C THR A 392 8.43 13.15 4.05
N GLU A 393 8.49 12.69 5.30
CA GLU A 393 9.72 12.75 6.11
C GLU A 393 10.81 11.80 5.59
N LYS A 394 10.41 10.61 5.12
CA LYS A 394 11.31 9.58 4.60
C LYS A 394 10.84 9.13 3.21
N PRO A 395 11.36 9.73 2.13
CA PRO A 395 11.08 9.27 0.78
C PRO A 395 11.49 7.80 0.59
N VAL A 396 10.56 6.98 0.11
CA VAL A 396 10.79 5.59 -0.31
C VAL A 396 10.47 5.55 -1.80
N VAL A 397 11.46 5.22 -2.61
CA VAL A 397 11.40 5.35 -4.06
C VAL A 397 11.83 4.06 -4.78
N PRO A 398 11.32 3.78 -6.00
CA PRO A 398 11.80 2.67 -6.81
C PRO A 398 13.25 2.88 -7.28
N SER A 399 13.93 1.81 -7.72
CA SER A 399 15.33 1.85 -8.18
C SER A 399 15.59 2.78 -9.38
N GLY A 400 14.54 3.15 -10.12
CA GLY A 400 14.61 4.15 -11.19
C GLY A 400 14.80 5.59 -10.69
N LEU A 401 14.71 5.81 -9.38
CA LEU A 401 14.91 7.07 -8.70
C LEU A 401 16.05 6.94 -7.69
N LYS A 402 16.63 8.08 -7.35
CA LYS A 402 17.70 8.21 -6.37
C LYS A 402 17.13 8.84 -5.10
N ALA A 403 17.26 8.17 -3.97
CA ALA A 403 16.77 8.70 -2.69
C ALA A 403 17.49 10.01 -2.33
N GLU A 404 18.76 10.13 -2.71
CA GLU A 404 19.61 11.31 -2.53
C GLU A 404 19.20 12.53 -3.38
N ASP A 405 18.38 12.33 -4.42
CA ASP A 405 17.77 13.45 -5.13
C ASP A 405 16.64 14.09 -4.31
N PHE A 406 16.16 13.45 -3.24
CA PHE A 406 15.10 14.00 -2.39
C PHE A 406 15.68 14.65 -1.14
N GLY A 407 15.10 15.79 -0.75
CA GLY A 407 15.47 16.51 0.46
C GLY A 407 14.27 17.18 1.11
N GLU A 408 14.53 18.10 2.03
CA GLU A 408 13.53 18.87 2.75
C GLU A 408 13.95 20.34 2.81
N ILE A 409 12.98 21.25 2.75
CA ILE A 409 13.14 22.64 3.19
C ILE A 409 12.21 22.90 4.38
N VAL A 410 12.66 23.77 5.28
CA VAL A 410 11.78 24.41 6.26
C VAL A 410 11.33 25.72 5.64
N ARG A 411 10.03 25.83 5.38
CA ARG A 411 9.44 27.05 4.85
C ARG A 411 9.49 28.15 5.91
N PRO A 412 9.40 29.43 5.52
CA PRO A 412 9.45 30.54 6.49
C PRO A 412 8.33 30.51 7.55
N ASP A 413 7.20 29.85 7.27
CA ASP A 413 6.12 29.61 8.25
C ASP A 413 6.37 28.43 9.20
N GLY A 414 7.55 27.81 9.15
CA GLY A 414 7.95 26.66 9.96
C GLY A 414 7.48 25.31 9.42
N GLY A 415 6.60 25.28 8.41
CA GLY A 415 6.16 24.03 7.77
C GLY A 415 7.26 23.40 6.92
N LYS A 416 7.33 22.07 6.91
CA LYS A 416 8.30 21.32 6.10
C LYS A 416 7.72 20.96 4.73
N GLN A 417 8.59 20.88 3.73
CA GLN A 417 8.22 20.53 2.36
C GLN A 417 9.31 19.68 1.71
N THR A 418 8.92 18.59 1.05
CA THR A 418 9.87 17.72 0.35
C THR A 418 10.35 18.40 -0.93
N THR A 419 11.62 18.20 -1.26
CA THR A 419 12.24 18.72 -2.48
C THR A 419 12.70 17.59 -3.40
N TYR A 420 12.80 17.87 -4.70
CA TYR A 420 13.52 17.06 -5.67
C TYR A 420 14.66 17.87 -6.29
N LYS A 421 15.88 17.38 -6.16
CA LYS A 421 17.15 18.07 -6.46
C LYS A 421 17.22 19.48 -5.86
N GLY A 422 16.64 19.66 -4.68
CA GLY A 422 16.56 20.94 -3.95
C GLY A 422 15.39 21.84 -4.33
N TYR A 423 14.49 21.42 -5.24
CA TYR A 423 13.31 22.20 -5.63
C TYR A 423 12.04 21.74 -4.91
N PRO A 424 11.25 22.64 -4.32
CA PRO A 424 10.06 22.26 -3.56
C PRO A 424 9.00 21.56 -4.42
N LEU A 425 8.41 20.50 -3.86
CA LEU A 425 7.39 19.69 -4.53
C LEU A 425 5.98 20.09 -4.10
N TYR A 426 5.07 20.17 -5.06
CA TYR A 426 3.69 20.59 -4.87
C TYR A 426 2.70 19.60 -5.45
N TYR A 427 1.49 19.61 -4.89
CA TYR A 427 0.28 19.11 -5.53
C TYR A 427 -0.39 20.22 -6.32
N TRP A 428 -1.35 19.82 -7.17
CA TRP A 428 -2.28 20.74 -7.84
C TRP A 428 -3.70 20.47 -7.38
N ILE A 429 -4.44 21.51 -6.93
CA ILE A 429 -5.76 21.34 -6.33
C ILE A 429 -6.81 20.70 -7.26
N LYS A 430 -6.64 20.78 -8.59
CA LYS A 430 -7.58 20.17 -9.54
C LYS A 430 -7.24 18.73 -9.91
N ASP A 431 -6.05 18.25 -9.55
CA ASP A 431 -5.70 16.84 -9.72
C ASP A 431 -6.37 16.05 -8.60
N THR A 432 -7.43 15.34 -8.96
CA THR A 432 -8.29 14.61 -8.01
C THR A 432 -8.24 13.11 -8.25
N LYS A 433 -7.77 12.70 -9.44
CA LYS A 433 -7.62 11.31 -9.84
C LYS A 433 -6.15 11.00 -10.02
N ARG A 434 -5.85 9.73 -9.80
CA ARG A 434 -4.59 9.12 -10.16
C ARG A 434 -4.26 9.43 -11.62
N GLY A 435 -3.03 9.84 -11.85
CA GLY A 435 -2.51 10.14 -13.19
C GLY A 435 -2.92 11.51 -13.74
N ASP A 436 -3.81 12.26 -13.06
CA ASP A 436 -4.10 13.64 -13.46
C ASP A 436 -2.80 14.44 -13.50
N THR A 437 -2.64 15.20 -14.58
CA THR A 437 -1.51 16.11 -14.80
C THR A 437 -2.03 17.50 -15.21
N THR A 438 -3.21 17.90 -14.72
CA THR A 438 -3.91 19.12 -15.19
C THR A 438 -3.23 20.42 -14.74
N GLY A 439 -2.28 20.32 -13.81
CA GLY A 439 -1.39 21.41 -13.41
C GLY A 439 -0.25 21.66 -14.41
N GLN A 440 -0.02 20.74 -15.35
CA GLN A 440 1.07 20.85 -16.30
C GLN A 440 0.91 22.11 -17.15
N ASN A 441 1.97 22.92 -17.20
CA ASN A 441 2.06 24.17 -17.95
C ASN A 441 1.04 25.25 -17.51
N VAL A 442 0.45 25.14 -16.31
CA VAL A 442 -0.41 26.20 -15.77
C VAL A 442 0.40 27.48 -15.61
N GLY A 443 -0.09 28.56 -16.21
CA GLY A 443 0.58 29.86 -16.21
C GLY A 443 1.98 29.86 -16.85
N LYS A 444 2.34 28.81 -17.60
CA LYS A 444 3.69 28.58 -18.16
C LYS A 444 4.82 28.52 -17.13
N VAL A 445 4.50 28.22 -15.87
CA VAL A 445 5.45 28.24 -14.75
C VAL A 445 5.30 27.06 -13.80
N TRP A 446 4.36 26.15 -14.04
CA TRP A 446 4.15 24.95 -13.23
C TRP A 446 4.29 23.72 -14.09
N PHE A 447 5.09 22.76 -13.65
CA PHE A 447 5.41 21.60 -14.46
C PHE A 447 5.56 20.36 -13.59
N VAL A 448 5.15 19.21 -14.11
CA VAL A 448 5.43 17.92 -13.50
C VAL A 448 6.94 17.69 -13.48
N VAL A 449 7.42 16.99 -12.45
CA VAL A 449 8.84 16.64 -12.37
C VAL A 449 9.11 15.41 -13.22
N ASN A 450 9.74 15.57 -14.38
CA ASN A 450 10.33 14.45 -15.13
C ASN A 450 11.78 14.21 -14.64
N PRO A 451 12.05 13.15 -13.87
CA PRO A 451 13.35 12.97 -13.21
C PRO A 451 14.53 12.75 -14.17
N GLU A 452 14.26 12.25 -15.38
CA GLU A 452 15.31 12.06 -16.41
C GLU A 452 15.70 13.38 -17.07
N LYS A 453 14.75 14.29 -17.24
CA LYS A 453 14.94 15.58 -17.93
C LYS A 453 15.19 16.73 -16.98
N PHE A 454 14.87 16.58 -15.70
CA PHE A 454 14.94 17.66 -14.73
C PHE A 454 16.38 17.94 -14.30
N ASP A 455 16.86 19.11 -14.70
CA ASP A 455 18.20 19.65 -14.46
C ASP A 455 18.13 21.03 -13.76
N GLY A 456 17.02 21.32 -13.10
CA GLY A 456 16.72 22.61 -12.46
C GLY A 456 15.69 23.43 -13.23
N ASN A 457 15.18 24.48 -12.60
CA ASN A 457 14.16 25.34 -13.21
C ASN A 457 14.77 26.54 -13.95
N ALA A 458 13.96 27.24 -14.74
CA ALA A 458 14.43 28.39 -15.52
C ALA A 458 14.89 29.54 -14.59
N ALA A 459 14.26 29.68 -13.42
CA ALA A 459 14.64 30.66 -12.41
C ALA A 459 16.09 30.52 -11.90
N GLU A 460 16.57 29.29 -11.67
CA GLU A 460 17.97 29.02 -11.32
C GLU A 460 18.90 29.26 -12.50
N LYS A 461 18.54 28.73 -13.69
CA LYS A 461 19.37 28.85 -14.90
C LYS A 461 19.61 30.30 -15.33
N ALA A 462 18.67 31.19 -15.02
CA ALA A 462 18.81 32.62 -15.26
C ALA A 462 19.76 33.33 -14.27
N GLY A 463 20.32 32.63 -13.27
CA GLY A 463 21.25 33.21 -12.30
C GLY A 463 20.64 34.29 -11.40
N VAL A 464 19.30 34.36 -11.33
CA VAL A 464 18.59 35.43 -10.63
C VAL A 464 18.66 35.19 -9.13
N THR A 465 19.44 36.01 -8.42
CA THR A 465 19.46 36.05 -6.96
C THR A 465 18.05 36.40 -6.46
N ARG A 466 17.57 35.68 -5.44
CA ARG A 466 16.25 35.89 -4.85
C ARG A 466 16.35 36.06 -3.35
N GLU A 467 15.61 37.04 -2.82
CA GLU A 467 15.53 37.31 -1.39
C GLU A 467 14.07 37.30 -0.94
N THR A 468 13.81 36.89 0.30
CA THR A 468 12.48 36.94 0.91
C THR A 468 12.51 37.81 2.17
N VAL A 469 11.52 38.68 2.30
CA VAL A 469 11.29 39.55 3.46
C VAL A 469 9.89 39.28 3.98
N GLU A 470 9.78 38.82 5.22
CA GLU A 470 8.49 38.60 5.87
C GLU A 470 8.03 39.86 6.58
N MET A 471 6.73 40.15 6.54
CA MET A 471 6.08 41.15 7.37
C MET A 471 5.41 40.42 8.51
N LYS A 472 5.98 40.50 9.71
CA LYS A 472 5.51 39.80 10.90
C LYS A 472 5.72 40.63 12.15
N ASN A 473 4.79 40.54 13.11
CA ASN A 473 4.78 41.35 14.33
C ASN A 473 4.94 42.84 14.04
N TYR A 474 4.26 43.36 13.01
CA TYR A 474 4.32 44.76 12.57
C TYR A 474 5.73 45.23 12.16
N ALA A 475 6.59 44.31 11.70
CA ALA A 475 7.96 44.60 11.27
C ALA A 475 8.35 43.82 10.01
N PHE A 476 9.29 44.36 9.23
CA PHE A 476 9.98 43.61 8.18
C PHE A 476 11.06 42.72 8.81
N SER A 477 11.11 41.44 8.44
CA SER A 477 12.06 40.47 8.98
C SER A 477 13.51 40.76 8.59
N LYS A 478 13.72 41.59 7.56
CA LYS A 478 15.01 42.11 7.12
C LYS A 478 14.85 43.60 6.85
N THR A 479 15.62 44.44 7.53
CA THR A 479 15.51 45.90 7.45
C THR A 479 16.73 46.57 6.80
N ASP A 480 17.86 45.89 6.66
CA ASP A 480 19.00 46.31 5.84
C ASP A 480 19.44 45.14 4.94
N ILE A 481 19.21 45.27 3.64
CA ILE A 481 19.40 44.22 2.65
C ILE A 481 20.39 44.72 1.60
N THR A 482 21.44 43.96 1.31
CA THR A 482 22.37 44.26 0.21
C THR A 482 22.29 43.17 -0.85
N VAL A 483 22.00 43.55 -2.09
CA VAL A 483 21.77 42.63 -3.21
C VAL A 483 22.43 43.14 -4.49
N LYS A 484 22.60 42.29 -5.49
CA LYS A 484 23.09 42.71 -6.81
C LYS A 484 21.94 43.21 -7.69
N ALA A 485 22.23 44.11 -8.62
CA ALA A 485 21.29 44.45 -9.69
C ALA A 485 20.75 43.19 -10.39
N GLY A 486 19.44 43.15 -10.62
CA GLY A 486 18.72 42.00 -11.15
C GLY A 486 18.14 41.07 -10.07
N THR A 487 18.40 41.33 -8.79
CA THR A 487 17.83 40.54 -7.69
C THR A 487 16.32 40.70 -7.62
N VAL A 488 15.64 39.60 -7.32
CA VAL A 488 14.19 39.53 -7.17
C VAL A 488 13.85 39.36 -5.69
N ILE A 489 13.16 40.34 -5.10
CA ILE A 489 12.76 40.33 -3.69
C ILE A 489 11.28 40.00 -3.57
N THR A 490 10.96 39.00 -2.76
CA THR A 490 9.58 38.63 -2.43
C THR A 490 9.24 39.11 -1.02
N PHE A 491 8.21 39.93 -0.90
CA PHE A 491 7.65 40.35 0.37
C PHE A 491 6.41 39.52 0.65
N VAL A 492 6.31 38.95 1.85
CA VAL A 492 5.18 38.10 2.27
C VAL A 492 4.59 38.62 3.57
N ASN A 493 3.28 38.78 3.63
CA ASN A 493 2.60 39.13 4.87
C ASN A 493 2.33 37.88 5.73
N ARG A 494 2.70 37.93 7.01
CA ARG A 494 2.44 36.89 8.01
C ARG A 494 1.52 37.37 9.14
N ASP A 495 1.24 38.66 9.21
CA ASP A 495 0.31 39.21 10.16
C ASP A 495 -1.13 39.09 9.63
N LYS A 496 -2.09 39.02 10.56
CA LYS A 496 -3.53 39.08 10.24
C LYS A 496 -3.91 40.43 9.66
N ASP A 497 -3.28 41.48 10.17
CA ASP A 497 -3.43 42.83 9.64
C ASP A 497 -2.76 42.93 8.28
N ARG A 498 -3.26 43.85 7.45
CA ARG A 498 -2.76 44.00 6.08
C ARG A 498 -1.56 44.92 6.04
N HIS A 499 -0.54 44.52 5.29
CA HIS A 499 0.70 45.29 5.11
C HIS A 499 1.02 45.48 3.64
N ASN A 500 1.73 46.54 3.30
CA ASN A 500 2.28 46.72 1.95
C ASN A 500 3.74 47.15 2.02
N VAL A 501 4.35 47.19 0.84
CA VAL A 501 5.66 47.76 0.59
C VAL A 501 5.48 49.00 -0.27
N HIS A 502 5.98 50.13 0.24
CA HIS A 502 6.00 51.41 -0.42
C HIS A 502 7.43 51.96 -0.38
N PHE A 503 8.05 52.17 -1.54
CA PHE A 503 9.38 52.76 -1.65
C PHE A 503 9.28 54.29 -1.51
N ALA A 504 10.22 54.89 -0.77
CA ALA A 504 10.22 56.31 -0.48
C ALA A 504 10.46 57.21 -1.70
N ASP A 505 11.02 56.66 -2.78
CA ASP A 505 11.16 57.32 -4.07
C ASP A 505 9.90 57.23 -4.95
N GLU A 506 8.81 56.68 -4.40
CA GLU A 506 7.51 56.45 -5.05
C GLU A 506 7.58 55.51 -6.28
N SER A 507 8.72 54.85 -6.52
CA SER A 507 8.91 53.96 -7.68
C SER A 507 8.08 52.68 -7.59
N VAL A 508 7.76 52.25 -6.36
CA VAL A 508 6.96 51.06 -6.07
C VAL A 508 6.00 51.35 -4.94
N ARG A 509 4.72 51.12 -5.20
CA ARG A 509 3.69 51.04 -4.15
C ARG A 509 2.80 49.82 -4.40
N THR A 510 2.91 48.84 -3.52
CA THR A 510 2.19 47.57 -3.65
C THR A 510 0.80 47.67 -3.00
N PRO A 511 -0.18 46.83 -3.41
CA PRO A 511 -1.44 46.69 -2.69
C PRO A 511 -1.23 46.23 -1.24
N LEU A 512 -2.21 46.48 -0.38
CA LEU A 512 -2.26 45.88 0.96
C LEU A 512 -2.39 44.36 0.84
N LEU A 513 -1.39 43.63 1.29
CA LEU A 513 -1.34 42.18 1.29
C LEU A 513 -2.05 41.67 2.55
N GLY A 514 -3.04 40.79 2.39
CA GLY A 514 -3.64 40.01 3.48
C GLY A 514 -2.70 38.94 4.02
N GLU A 515 -3.09 38.28 5.11
CA GLU A 515 -2.30 37.20 5.71
C GLU A 515 -1.93 36.12 4.67
N GLY A 516 -0.64 35.85 4.52
CA GLY A 516 -0.07 34.90 3.57
C GLY A 516 0.13 35.43 2.15
N GLU A 517 -0.47 36.56 1.75
CA GLU A 517 -0.28 37.14 0.42
C GLU A 517 1.16 37.66 0.25
N SER A 518 1.66 37.61 -0.99
CA SER A 518 3.01 38.05 -1.33
C SER A 518 3.07 38.87 -2.61
N VAL A 519 4.13 39.68 -2.73
CA VAL A 519 4.46 40.45 -3.93
C VAL A 519 5.95 40.29 -4.23
N THR A 520 6.28 40.18 -5.52
CA THR A 520 7.65 40.01 -5.98
C THR A 520 8.08 41.21 -6.81
N LEU A 521 9.22 41.80 -6.45
CA LEU A 521 9.79 42.98 -7.09
C LEU A 521 11.16 42.63 -7.66
N LYS A 522 11.45 43.05 -8.90
CA LYS A 522 12.77 42.92 -9.51
C LYS A 522 13.50 44.25 -9.44
N LEU A 523 14.69 44.26 -8.84
CA LEU A 523 15.49 45.47 -8.67
C LEU A 523 16.67 45.47 -9.63
N ASP A 524 16.44 46.03 -10.82
CA ASP A 524 17.42 46.03 -11.93
C ASP A 524 18.42 47.19 -11.90
N LYS A 525 18.15 48.23 -11.12
CA LYS A 525 18.98 49.44 -11.09
C LYS A 525 19.76 49.53 -9.78
N PRO A 526 21.11 49.69 -9.82
CA PRO A 526 21.89 50.01 -8.64
C PRO A 526 21.36 51.26 -7.94
N GLY A 527 21.43 51.27 -6.61
CA GLY A 527 20.90 52.36 -5.80
C GLY A 527 20.46 51.92 -4.42
N VAL A 528 20.01 52.88 -3.62
CA VAL A 528 19.46 52.63 -2.28
C VAL A 528 17.97 52.90 -2.31
N TYR A 529 17.18 51.87 -1.97
CA TYR A 529 15.73 51.91 -1.92
C TYR A 529 15.28 51.82 -0.47
N GLU A 530 14.91 52.96 0.11
CA GLU A 530 14.22 52.98 1.40
C GLU A 530 12.75 52.62 1.20
N PHE A 531 12.20 51.78 2.08
CA PHE A 531 10.82 51.31 1.97
C PHE A 531 10.14 51.24 3.33
N TYR A 532 8.82 51.35 3.33
CA TYR A 532 7.99 51.33 4.53
C TYR A 532 6.62 50.70 4.25
N CYS A 533 5.90 50.37 5.31
CA CYS A 533 4.50 49.94 5.24
C CYS A 533 3.59 51.17 5.47
N ASP A 534 2.64 51.42 4.56
CA ASP A 534 1.76 52.61 4.61
C ASP A 534 0.97 52.70 5.93
N PRO A 535 0.26 51.64 6.40
CA PRO A 535 -0.43 51.66 7.70
C PRO A 535 0.47 51.87 8.93
N HIS A 536 1.77 51.56 8.82
CA HIS A 536 2.71 51.49 9.95
C HIS A 536 3.97 52.32 9.69
N LYS A 537 3.78 53.48 9.02
CA LYS A 537 4.87 54.28 8.46
C LYS A 537 5.87 54.76 9.50
N ASP A 538 5.52 54.86 10.77
CA ASP A 538 6.43 55.37 11.79
C ASP A 538 7.50 54.36 12.23
N HIS A 539 7.20 53.06 12.20
CA HIS A 539 8.06 52.03 12.78
C HIS A 539 8.39 50.86 11.84
N MET A 540 7.57 50.59 10.84
CA MET A 540 7.79 49.47 9.90
C MET A 540 8.51 49.97 8.64
N LYS A 541 9.85 50.01 8.70
CA LYS A 541 10.74 50.55 7.66
C LYS A 541 11.92 49.62 7.38
N GLY A 542 12.51 49.75 6.20
CA GLY A 542 13.75 49.09 5.81
C GLY A 542 14.44 49.76 4.64
N LYS A 543 15.59 49.23 4.26
CA LYS A 543 16.45 49.73 3.18
C LYS A 543 17.04 48.56 2.39
N ILE A 544 16.99 48.66 1.07
CA ILE A 544 17.67 47.74 0.15
C ILE A 544 18.76 48.51 -0.61
N THR A 545 20.00 48.05 -0.52
CA THR A 545 21.13 48.51 -1.31
C THR A 545 21.34 47.55 -2.48
N VAL A 546 21.17 48.04 -3.70
CA VAL A 546 21.42 47.30 -4.94
C VAL A 546 22.77 47.72 -5.49
N GLN A 547 23.69 46.77 -5.62
CA GLN A 547 25.06 46.96 -6.11
C GLN A 547 25.23 46.55 -7.57
#